data_AF-A0A9P5U7L8-F1
#
_entry.id   AF-A0A9P5U7L8-F1
#
_cell.length_a   1.000
_cell.length_b   1.000
_cell.length_c   1.000
_cell.angle_alpha   90.00
_cell.angle_beta   90.00
_cell.angle_gamma   90.00
#
_symmetry.space_group_name_H-M   'P 1'
#
loop_
_entity.id
_entity.type
_entity.pdbx_description
1 polymer ?
#
loop_
_entity_poly.entity_id
_entity_poly.type
_entity_poly.pdbx_seq_one_letter_code
_entity_poly.pdbx_strand_id
1 'polypeptide(L)'
;MGSMATNCGVSESCLLPVDVILQSSDGKQFGAHSKNLELYSDAFPVAGSTIPPDGDIVKLTESAQIIQLMLCFTHNMPPPDLSSLDIQTLFVFGETVNLKYSMHYASECVSKEVNKRAITHPSPLEILAYKTKVSDLFMIDDLARRTMDIPIENVVAVLVNAETFRTWVRYREKWQSLMLAESTALNQRRGFRGAGSSSNRPWTSSVALYSQLLASKQSEEGDQLPLWKDFL
;
A
#
# COMPACT_ATOMS: atom_id res chain seq x y z
N MET A 1 -2.87 -24.97 37.43
CA MET A 1 -1.61 -24.32 36.99
C MET A 1 -1.36 -24.75 35.55
N GLY A 2 -1.69 -23.89 34.59
CA GLY A 2 -1.42 -24.16 33.18
C GLY A 2 0.07 -23.98 32.92
N SER A 3 0.70 -24.96 32.28
CA SER A 3 2.09 -24.86 31.81
C SER A 3 2.19 -23.68 30.87
N MET A 4 2.88 -22.60 31.26
CA MET A 4 3.25 -21.56 30.30
C MET A 4 4.10 -22.18 29.20
N ALA A 5 3.86 -21.79 27.95
CA ALA A 5 4.68 -22.24 26.83
C ALA A 5 6.14 -21.85 27.10
N THR A 6 7.04 -22.82 27.08
CA THR A 6 8.47 -22.57 27.36
C THR A 6 9.20 -21.93 26.18
N ASN A 7 8.52 -21.75 25.04
CA ASN A 7 9.07 -21.21 23.80
C ASN A 7 8.02 -20.31 23.11
N CYS A 8 8.45 -19.18 22.55
CA CYS A 8 7.60 -18.28 21.77
C CYS A 8 7.27 -18.81 20.37
N GLY A 9 8.00 -19.81 19.87
CA GLY A 9 7.74 -20.47 18.58
C GLY A 9 8.14 -19.64 17.34
N VAL A 10 8.76 -18.48 17.55
CA VAL A 10 9.25 -17.61 16.46
C VAL A 10 10.64 -18.03 15.99
N SER A 11 11.50 -18.45 16.92
CA SER A 11 12.83 -18.97 16.64
C SER A 11 13.24 -20.01 17.66
N GLU A 12 13.95 -21.04 17.20
CA GLU A 12 14.58 -22.05 18.07
C GLU A 12 15.68 -21.44 18.94
N SER A 13 16.25 -20.30 18.55
CA SER A 13 17.29 -19.59 19.30
C SER A 13 16.75 -18.56 20.30
N CYS A 14 15.43 -18.37 20.39
CA CYS A 14 14.86 -17.46 21.37
C CYS A 14 14.90 -18.10 22.77
N LEU A 15 15.71 -17.51 23.66
CA LEU A 15 15.86 -17.99 25.04
C LEU A 15 15.09 -17.12 26.05
N LEU A 16 14.33 -16.13 25.57
CA LEU A 16 13.56 -15.26 26.45
C LEU A 16 12.36 -16.03 27.04
N PRO A 17 12.04 -15.83 28.33
CA PRO A 17 10.86 -16.43 28.91
C PRO A 17 9.60 -15.84 28.25
N VAL A 18 8.64 -16.70 27.94
CA VAL A 18 7.30 -16.27 27.52
C VAL A 18 6.56 -15.75 28.75
N ASP A 19 6.09 -14.51 28.67
CA ASP A 19 5.37 -13.82 29.75
C ASP A 19 3.96 -13.36 29.34
N VAL A 20 3.60 -13.56 28.07
CA VAL A 20 2.25 -13.29 27.54
C VAL A 20 1.86 -14.33 26.49
N ILE A 21 0.58 -14.69 26.48
CA ILE A 21 -0.03 -15.53 25.44
C ILE A 21 -0.97 -14.67 24.61
N LEU A 22 -0.71 -14.59 23.31
CA LEU A 22 -1.59 -13.96 22.33
C LEU A 22 -2.46 -15.04 21.67
N GLN A 23 -3.74 -14.77 21.44
CA GLN A 23 -4.62 -15.63 20.66
C GLN A 23 -5.15 -14.88 19.44
N SER A 24 -4.99 -15.49 18.26
CA SER A 24 -5.59 -15.00 17.02
C SER A 24 -7.11 -15.16 16.99
N SER A 25 -7.75 -14.46 16.05
CA SER A 25 -9.18 -14.61 15.75
C SER A 25 -9.57 -16.02 15.30
N ASP A 26 -8.64 -16.78 14.71
CA ASP A 26 -8.79 -18.20 14.34
C ASP A 26 -8.43 -19.18 15.47
N GLY A 27 -8.20 -18.67 16.69
CA GLY A 27 -8.07 -19.45 17.92
C GLY A 27 -6.67 -19.97 18.24
N LYS A 28 -5.70 -19.81 17.33
CA LYS A 28 -4.30 -20.21 17.56
C LYS A 28 -3.65 -19.34 18.62
N GLN A 29 -2.84 -19.96 19.48
CA GLN A 29 -2.12 -19.28 20.56
C GLN A 29 -0.63 -19.15 20.25
N PHE A 30 -0.04 -18.04 20.67
CA PHE A 30 1.36 -17.70 20.49
C PHE A 30 1.95 -17.24 21.82
N GLY A 31 3.08 -17.81 22.20
CA GLY A 31 3.91 -17.24 23.26
C GLY A 31 4.62 -16.00 22.74
N ALA A 32 4.66 -14.94 23.52
CA ALA A 32 5.39 -13.72 23.18
C ALA A 32 6.09 -13.12 24.41
N HIS A 33 6.82 -12.04 24.16
CA HIS A 33 7.59 -11.32 25.17
C HIS A 33 7.06 -9.89 25.26
N SER A 34 6.42 -9.55 26.37
CA SER A 34 5.80 -8.24 26.59
C SER A 34 6.81 -7.10 26.34
N LYS A 35 8.07 -7.29 26.75
CA LYS A 35 9.13 -6.30 26.54
C LYS A 35 9.49 -6.08 25.07
N ASN A 36 9.43 -7.13 24.24
CA ASN A 36 9.66 -6.99 22.81
C ASN A 36 8.47 -6.31 22.14
N LEU A 37 7.25 -6.66 22.55
CA LEU A 37 6.04 -6.02 22.03
C LEU A 37 6.05 -4.51 22.33
N GLU A 38 6.39 -4.11 23.56
CA GLU A 38 6.59 -2.70 23.96
C GLU A 38 7.65 -2.00 23.10
N LEU A 39 8.80 -2.65 22.85
CA LEU A 39 9.92 -2.02 22.17
C LEU A 39 9.67 -1.77 20.67
N TYR A 40 8.92 -2.67 20.02
CA TYR A 40 8.74 -2.68 18.57
C TYR A 40 7.37 -2.19 18.12
N SER A 41 6.49 -1.76 19.03
CA SER A 41 5.14 -1.30 18.73
C SER A 41 4.67 -0.27 19.75
N ASP A 42 4.13 0.85 19.25
CA ASP A 42 3.57 1.92 20.10
C ASP A 42 2.18 1.56 20.67
N ALA A 43 1.60 0.43 20.27
CA ALA A 43 0.24 0.03 20.65
C ALA A 43 0.19 -0.91 21.86
N PHE A 44 1.32 -1.54 22.22
CA PHE A 44 1.39 -2.39 23.40
C PHE A 44 1.77 -1.57 24.64
N PRO A 45 1.20 -1.91 25.82
CA PRO A 45 1.53 -1.24 27.06
C PRO A 45 2.99 -1.47 27.46
N VAL A 46 3.52 -0.59 28.31
CA VAL A 46 4.83 -0.77 28.94
C VAL A 46 4.85 -2.11 29.67
N ALA A 47 5.88 -2.92 29.46
CA ALA A 47 6.01 -4.22 30.09
C ALA A 47 5.96 -4.09 31.62
N GLY A 48 5.12 -4.92 32.25
CA GLY A 48 4.88 -4.88 33.70
C GLY A 48 3.97 -3.74 34.19
N SER A 49 3.52 -2.82 33.32
CA SER A 49 2.55 -1.78 33.70
C SER A 49 1.12 -2.29 33.80
N THR A 50 0.82 -3.36 33.06
CA THR A 50 -0.43 -4.10 33.15
C THR A 50 -0.14 -5.44 33.79
N ILE A 51 -0.88 -5.78 34.84
CA ILE A 51 -0.95 -7.16 35.33
C ILE A 51 -2.05 -7.82 34.50
N PRO A 52 -1.73 -8.69 33.52
CA PRO A 52 -2.76 -9.56 32.98
C PRO A 52 -3.31 -10.34 34.17
N PRO A 53 -4.64 -10.42 34.38
CA PRO A 53 -5.18 -11.34 35.36
C PRO A 53 -4.52 -12.71 35.15
N ASP A 54 -4.02 -13.34 36.22
CA ASP A 54 -3.14 -14.51 36.12
C ASP A 54 -3.67 -15.54 35.11
N GLY A 55 -2.95 -15.70 33.98
CA GLY A 55 -3.29 -16.66 32.93
C GLY A 55 -4.17 -16.14 31.78
N ASP A 56 -4.43 -14.83 31.70
CA ASP A 56 -5.26 -14.28 30.62
C ASP A 56 -4.56 -14.32 29.26
N ILE A 57 -5.23 -15.01 28.34
CA ILE A 57 -4.93 -15.03 26.91
C ILE A 57 -5.40 -13.71 26.30
N VAL A 58 -4.47 -12.94 25.75
CA VAL A 58 -4.78 -11.69 25.05
C VAL A 58 -5.34 -12.02 23.67
N LYS A 59 -6.64 -11.82 23.48
CA LYS A 59 -7.32 -12.07 22.21
C LYS A 59 -7.14 -10.91 21.26
N LEU A 60 -6.60 -11.19 20.08
CA LEU A 60 -6.38 -10.26 18.99
C LEU A 60 -7.36 -10.53 17.85
N THR A 61 -7.67 -9.48 17.08
CA THR A 61 -8.58 -9.60 15.91
C THR A 61 -7.86 -10.15 14.68
N GLU A 62 -6.53 -10.16 14.70
CA GLU A 62 -5.69 -10.61 13.59
C GLU A 62 -5.71 -12.14 13.46
N SER A 63 -5.52 -12.63 12.24
CA SER A 63 -5.37 -14.07 11.99
C SER A 63 -4.03 -14.58 12.52
N ALA A 64 -3.91 -15.90 12.66
CA ALA A 64 -2.66 -16.55 13.06
C ALA A 64 -1.47 -16.14 12.19
N GLN A 65 -1.68 -16.02 10.88
CA GLN A 65 -0.63 -15.67 9.92
C GLN A 65 -0.10 -14.25 10.15
N ILE A 66 -0.99 -13.29 10.40
CA ILE A 66 -0.62 -11.89 10.63
C ILE A 66 0.11 -11.75 11.97
N ILE A 67 -0.38 -12.40 13.03
CA ILE A 67 0.30 -12.39 14.34
C ILE A 67 1.68 -13.02 14.23
N GLN A 68 1.82 -14.14 13.51
CA GLN A 68 3.12 -14.78 13.33
C GLN A 68 4.11 -13.85 12.61
N LEU A 69 3.68 -13.14 11.56
CA LEU A 69 4.52 -12.15 10.88
C LEU A 69 4.92 -11.02 11.82
N MET A 70 3.98 -10.46 12.58
CA MET A 70 4.28 -9.41 13.57
C MET A 70 5.35 -9.88 14.57
N LEU A 71 5.20 -11.09 15.11
CA LEU A 71 6.14 -11.65 16.08
C LEU A 71 7.54 -11.85 15.49
N CYS A 72 7.67 -12.18 14.20
CA CYS A 72 8.99 -12.21 13.55
C CYS A 72 9.69 -10.84 13.59
N PHE A 73 8.94 -9.74 13.46
CA PHE A 73 9.49 -8.37 13.51
C PHE A 73 9.74 -7.85 14.93
N THR A 74 9.25 -8.52 15.96
CA THR A 74 9.55 -8.15 17.36
C THR A 74 10.74 -8.92 17.94
N HIS A 75 11.37 -9.78 17.14
CA HIS A 75 12.59 -10.49 17.54
C HIS A 75 13.80 -9.86 16.86
N ASN A 76 14.95 -9.90 17.53
CA ASN A 76 16.21 -9.41 16.97
C ASN A 76 16.76 -10.42 15.94
N MET A 77 16.07 -10.53 14.81
CA MET A 77 16.35 -11.46 13.73
C MET A 77 16.21 -10.75 12.38
N PRO A 78 16.78 -11.30 11.30
CA PRO A 78 16.49 -10.81 9.96
C PRO A 78 14.97 -10.77 9.72
N PRO A 79 14.45 -9.73 9.06
CA PRO A 79 13.03 -9.63 8.75
C PRO A 79 12.62 -10.81 7.84
N PRO A 80 11.39 -11.34 8.01
CA PRO A 80 10.89 -12.41 7.17
C PRO A 80 10.79 -11.95 5.70
N ASP A 81 10.91 -12.90 4.78
CA ASP A 81 10.72 -12.63 3.36
C ASP A 81 9.25 -12.36 3.03
N LEU A 82 8.94 -11.10 2.74
CA LEU A 82 7.59 -10.67 2.35
C LEU A 82 7.28 -10.90 0.87
N SER A 83 8.27 -11.23 0.04
CA SER A 83 8.08 -11.42 -1.40
C SER A 83 7.24 -12.65 -1.75
N SER A 84 7.21 -13.62 -0.84
CA SER A 84 6.41 -14.85 -0.96
C SER A 84 4.92 -14.66 -0.64
N LEU A 85 4.54 -13.56 0.03
CA LEU A 85 3.15 -13.30 0.39
C LEU A 85 2.34 -12.92 -0.84
N ASP A 86 1.09 -13.37 -0.91
CA ASP A 86 0.13 -12.82 -1.85
C ASP A 86 -0.15 -11.33 -1.53
N ILE A 87 -0.64 -10.59 -2.52
CA ILE A 87 -0.82 -9.14 -2.39
C ILE A 87 -1.84 -8.77 -1.29
N GLN A 88 -2.87 -9.58 -1.08
CA GLN A 88 -3.92 -9.30 -0.10
C GLN A 88 -3.40 -9.52 1.32
N THR A 89 -2.68 -10.61 1.56
CA THR A 89 -1.98 -10.83 2.84
C THR A 89 -0.97 -9.72 3.12
N LEU A 90 -0.22 -9.27 2.11
CA LEU A 90 0.73 -8.16 2.26
C LEU A 90 0.02 -6.86 2.65
N PHE A 91 -1.14 -6.55 2.04
CA PHE A 91 -1.94 -5.37 2.40
C PHE A 91 -2.51 -5.46 3.81
N VAL A 92 -3.12 -6.60 4.17
CA VAL A 92 -3.66 -6.80 5.53
C VAL A 92 -2.54 -6.67 6.56
N PHE A 93 -1.37 -7.26 6.30
CA PHE A 93 -0.22 -7.12 7.19
C PHE A 93 0.23 -5.66 7.28
N GLY A 94 0.40 -4.98 6.14
CA GLY A 94 0.77 -3.57 6.05
C GLY A 94 -0.15 -2.61 6.81
N GLU A 95 -1.45 -2.76 6.62
CA GLU A 95 -2.46 -1.99 7.36
C GLU A 95 -2.36 -2.26 8.86
N THR A 96 -2.20 -3.53 9.24
CA THR A 96 -2.10 -3.94 10.64
C THR A 96 -0.87 -3.30 11.31
N VAL A 97 0.30 -3.41 10.69
CA VAL A 97 1.55 -2.89 11.27
C VAL A 97 1.63 -1.37 11.23
N ASN A 98 1.05 -0.72 10.23
CA ASN A 98 1.09 0.74 10.10
C ASN A 98 -0.01 1.41 10.95
N LEU A 99 -1.26 1.01 10.75
CA LEU A 99 -2.42 1.73 11.29
C LEU A 99 -2.85 1.28 12.69
N LYS A 100 -2.62 0.01 13.04
CA LYS A 100 -3.09 -0.55 14.32
C LYS A 100 -1.99 -0.65 15.37
N TYR A 101 -0.83 -1.15 14.97
CA TYR A 101 0.26 -1.44 15.93
C TYR A 101 1.45 -0.49 15.84
N SER A 102 1.48 0.43 14.87
CA SER A 102 2.58 1.40 14.69
C SER A 102 3.98 0.75 14.73
N MET A 103 4.12 -0.42 14.10
CA MET A 103 5.39 -1.13 14.00
C MET A 103 6.18 -0.56 12.81
N HIS A 104 6.91 0.54 13.07
CA HIS A 104 7.58 1.34 12.03
C HIS A 104 8.52 0.51 11.14
N TYR A 105 9.33 -0.38 11.74
CA TYR A 105 10.26 -1.22 10.97
C TYR A 105 9.55 -2.21 10.04
N ALA A 106 8.50 -2.87 10.52
CA ALA A 106 7.69 -3.77 9.70
C ALA A 106 6.96 -2.99 8.58
N SER A 107 6.42 -1.82 8.90
CA SER A 107 5.74 -0.93 7.94
C SER A 107 6.65 -0.52 6.78
N GLU A 108 7.91 -0.18 7.09
CA GLU A 108 8.92 0.16 6.08
C GLU A 108 9.26 -1.04 5.18
N CYS A 109 9.40 -2.24 5.75
CA CYS A 109 9.60 -3.46 4.98
C CYS A 109 8.42 -3.75 4.04
N VAL A 110 7.18 -3.56 4.50
CA VAL A 110 5.98 -3.72 3.67
C VAL A 110 5.94 -2.66 2.56
N SER A 111 6.19 -1.37 2.85
CA SER A 111 6.19 -0.31 1.85
C SER A 111 7.20 -0.60 0.74
N LYS A 112 8.43 -1.03 1.08
CA LYS A 112 9.44 -1.44 0.08
C LYS A 112 8.93 -2.55 -0.83
N GLU A 113 8.28 -3.56 -0.27
CA GLU A 113 7.76 -4.68 -1.05
C GLU A 113 6.57 -4.26 -1.93
N VAL A 114 5.65 -3.45 -1.39
CA VAL A 114 4.53 -2.88 -2.16
C VAL A 114 5.05 -1.99 -3.30
N ASN A 115 6.10 -1.19 -3.08
CA ASN A 115 6.69 -0.31 -4.09
C ASN A 115 7.32 -1.11 -5.25
N LYS A 116 7.97 -2.24 -4.96
CA LYS A 116 8.44 -3.14 -6.02
C LYS A 116 7.28 -3.68 -6.85
N ARG A 117 6.21 -4.10 -6.19
CA ARG A 117 5.00 -4.64 -6.85
C ARG A 117 4.20 -3.57 -7.57
N ALA A 118 4.26 -2.30 -7.13
CA ALA A 118 3.59 -1.18 -7.79
C ALA A 118 4.01 -1.01 -9.26
N ILE A 119 5.17 -1.53 -9.65
CA ILE A 119 5.67 -1.47 -11.03
C ILE A 119 5.07 -2.61 -11.88
N THR A 120 4.92 -3.80 -11.31
CA THR A 120 4.64 -5.04 -12.06
C THR A 120 3.24 -5.61 -11.84
N HIS A 121 2.53 -5.18 -10.80
CA HIS A 121 1.22 -5.72 -10.47
C HIS A 121 0.16 -5.35 -11.53
N PRO A 122 -0.70 -6.29 -11.95
CA PRO A 122 -1.67 -6.06 -13.01
C PRO A 122 -2.77 -5.06 -12.63
N SER A 123 -3.06 -4.92 -11.33
CA SER A 123 -4.06 -3.99 -10.81
C SER A 123 -3.39 -2.82 -10.10
N PRO A 124 -3.13 -1.68 -10.78
CA PRO A 124 -2.61 -0.47 -10.14
C PRO A 124 -3.64 0.18 -9.20
N LEU A 125 -4.94 -0.08 -9.44
CA LEU A 125 -6.04 0.46 -8.64
C LEU A 125 -6.06 -0.10 -7.22
N GLU A 126 -5.82 -1.41 -7.06
CA GLU A 126 -5.72 -2.05 -5.74
C GLU A 126 -4.53 -1.49 -4.94
N ILE A 127 -3.39 -1.29 -5.58
CA ILE A 127 -2.20 -0.72 -4.93
C ILE A 127 -2.45 0.75 -4.58
N LEU A 128 -3.10 1.53 -5.45
CA LEU A 128 -3.50 2.91 -5.15
C LEU A 128 -4.41 2.95 -3.91
N ALA A 129 -5.41 2.07 -3.84
CA ALA A 129 -6.33 1.97 -2.72
C ALA A 129 -5.61 1.66 -1.40
N TYR A 130 -4.73 0.66 -1.41
CA TYR A 130 -3.92 0.33 -0.23
C TYR A 130 -3.03 1.51 0.19
N LYS A 131 -2.25 2.07 -0.75
CA LYS A 131 -1.28 3.13 -0.45
C LYS A 131 -1.92 4.40 0.10
N THR A 132 -3.07 4.80 -0.45
CA THR A 132 -3.84 5.94 0.10
C THR A 132 -4.35 5.64 1.50
N LYS A 133 -4.83 4.41 1.76
CA LYS A 133 -5.30 3.99 3.08
C LYS A 133 -4.22 4.03 4.16
N VAL A 134 -2.98 3.68 3.82
CA VAL A 134 -1.83 3.74 4.74
C VAL A 134 -1.03 5.04 4.65
N SER A 135 -1.56 6.05 3.93
CA SER A 135 -0.92 7.35 3.70
C SER A 135 0.49 7.30 3.11
N ASP A 136 0.80 6.24 2.36
CA ASP A 136 2.06 6.11 1.62
C ASP A 136 1.92 6.74 0.23
N LEU A 137 2.39 7.98 0.11
CA LEU A 137 2.26 8.77 -1.13
C LEU A 137 3.40 8.54 -2.13
N PHE A 138 4.37 7.66 -1.84
CA PHE A 138 5.45 7.39 -2.78
C PHE A 138 4.90 6.72 -4.06
N MET A 139 5.27 7.20 -5.24
CA MET A 139 4.74 6.73 -6.55
C MET A 139 3.22 6.88 -6.75
N ILE A 140 2.51 7.61 -5.88
CA ILE A 140 1.04 7.68 -5.92
C ILE A 140 0.51 8.29 -7.23
N ASP A 141 1.24 9.28 -7.78
CA ASP A 141 0.93 9.90 -9.06
C ASP A 141 0.99 8.94 -10.24
N ASP A 142 2.03 8.11 -10.28
CA ASP A 142 2.23 7.13 -11.34
C ASP A 142 1.17 6.02 -11.27
N LEU A 143 0.79 5.60 -10.06
CA LEU A 143 -0.34 4.69 -9.85
C LEU A 143 -1.65 5.32 -10.30
N ALA A 144 -1.94 6.55 -9.86
CA ALA A 144 -3.17 7.27 -10.22
C ALA A 144 -3.30 7.37 -11.74
N ARG A 145 -2.27 7.80 -12.47
CA ARG A 145 -2.29 7.89 -13.93
C ARG A 145 -2.65 6.56 -14.62
N ARG A 146 -2.10 5.45 -14.13
CA ARG A 146 -2.38 4.10 -14.68
C ARG A 146 -3.82 3.63 -14.42
N THR A 147 -4.59 4.35 -13.62
CA THR A 147 -6.00 4.05 -13.36
C THR A 147 -6.98 4.94 -14.14
N MET A 148 -6.51 5.91 -14.93
CA MET A 148 -7.38 6.94 -15.56
C MET A 148 -8.36 6.37 -16.60
N ASP A 149 -7.96 5.28 -17.26
CA ASP A 149 -8.77 4.56 -18.25
C ASP A 149 -9.71 3.52 -17.61
N ILE A 150 -9.63 3.32 -16.29
CA ILE A 150 -10.50 2.36 -15.60
C ILE A 150 -11.93 2.95 -15.54
N PRO A 151 -12.96 2.15 -15.89
CA PRO A 151 -14.36 2.57 -15.75
C PRO A 151 -14.70 2.95 -14.31
N ILE A 152 -15.52 3.99 -14.13
CA ILE A 152 -15.79 4.57 -12.80
C ILE A 152 -16.49 3.55 -11.88
N GLU A 153 -17.30 2.67 -12.43
CA GLU A 153 -17.98 1.58 -11.74
C GLU A 153 -16.99 0.63 -11.04
N ASN A 154 -15.85 0.35 -11.69
CA ASN A 154 -14.81 -0.49 -11.11
C ASN A 154 -14.02 0.26 -10.04
N VAL A 155 -13.86 1.57 -10.22
CA VAL A 155 -13.14 2.42 -9.25
C VAL A 155 -13.93 2.57 -7.96
N VAL A 156 -15.24 2.77 -8.04
CA VAL A 156 -16.13 2.86 -6.87
C VAL A 156 -16.12 1.56 -6.06
N ALA A 157 -15.97 0.41 -6.71
CA ALA A 157 -15.88 -0.88 -6.02
C ALA A 157 -14.60 -1.05 -5.18
N VAL A 158 -13.52 -0.34 -5.53
CA VAL A 158 -12.20 -0.49 -4.89
C VAL A 158 -11.86 0.68 -3.97
N LEU A 159 -12.11 1.92 -4.40
CA LEU A 159 -11.87 3.13 -3.62
C LEU A 159 -13.06 3.44 -2.70
N VAL A 160 -13.22 2.61 -1.67
CA VAL A 160 -14.34 2.72 -0.71
C VAL A 160 -14.25 3.95 0.19
N ASN A 161 -13.06 4.52 0.36
CA ASN A 161 -12.88 5.77 1.09
C ASN A 161 -13.34 6.96 0.23
N ALA A 162 -14.36 7.68 0.71
CA ALA A 162 -14.98 8.78 -0.03
C ALA A 162 -14.03 9.94 -0.36
N GLU A 163 -13.07 10.22 0.53
CA GLU A 163 -12.05 11.24 0.31
C GLU A 163 -11.07 10.81 -0.78
N THR A 164 -10.52 9.60 -0.69
CA THR A 164 -9.67 9.02 -1.73
C THR A 164 -10.38 9.00 -3.09
N PHE A 165 -11.65 8.59 -3.13
CA PHE A 165 -12.43 8.58 -4.36
C PHE A 165 -12.62 10.01 -4.92
N ARG A 166 -12.94 10.99 -4.08
CA ARG A 166 -13.07 12.39 -4.49
C ARG A 166 -11.75 12.93 -5.06
N THR A 167 -10.62 12.63 -4.42
CA THR A 167 -9.28 12.99 -4.88
C THR A 167 -8.98 12.36 -6.23
N TRP A 168 -9.31 11.08 -6.41
CA TRP A 168 -9.17 10.39 -7.68
C TRP A 168 -10.02 11.01 -8.79
N VAL A 169 -11.29 11.37 -8.52
CA VAL A 169 -12.18 12.02 -9.49
C VAL A 169 -11.60 13.36 -9.95
N ARG A 170 -11.17 14.21 -9.01
CA ARG A 170 -10.54 15.51 -9.33
C ARG A 170 -9.28 15.33 -10.17
N TYR A 171 -8.45 14.35 -9.78
CA TYR A 171 -7.25 14.00 -10.54
C TYR A 171 -7.60 13.60 -11.98
N ARG A 172 -8.63 12.75 -12.15
CA ARG A 172 -9.07 12.26 -13.45
C ARG A 172 -9.64 13.35 -14.35
N GLU A 173 -10.48 14.22 -13.82
CA GLU A 173 -11.01 15.36 -14.58
C GLU A 173 -9.88 16.26 -15.09
N LYS A 174 -8.93 16.59 -14.21
CA LYS A 174 -7.77 17.40 -14.60
C LYS A 174 -6.91 16.68 -15.63
N TRP A 175 -6.64 15.40 -15.42
CA TRP A 175 -5.90 14.56 -16.37
C TRP A 175 -6.56 14.56 -17.75
N GLN A 176 -7.85 14.24 -17.83
CA GLN A 176 -8.60 14.17 -19.09
C GLN A 176 -8.63 15.53 -19.81
N SER A 177 -8.79 16.63 -19.07
CA SER A 177 -8.75 17.99 -19.65
C SER A 177 -7.42 18.29 -20.32
N LEU A 178 -6.30 17.88 -19.70
CA LEU A 178 -4.96 18.06 -20.26
C LEU A 178 -4.74 17.18 -21.49
N MET A 179 -5.16 15.91 -21.43
CA MET A 179 -5.05 14.99 -22.57
C MET A 179 -5.84 15.49 -23.79
N LEU A 180 -7.04 16.04 -23.57
CA LEU A 180 -7.88 16.59 -24.63
C LEU A 180 -7.29 17.87 -25.24
N ALA A 181 -6.82 18.79 -24.39
CA ALA A 181 -6.17 20.03 -24.84
C ALA A 181 -4.95 19.73 -25.71
N GLU A 182 -4.13 18.76 -25.30
CA GLU A 182 -2.93 18.37 -26.05
C GLU A 182 -3.25 17.64 -27.36
N SER A 183 -4.21 16.72 -27.34
CA SER A 183 -4.69 16.07 -28.56
C SER A 183 -5.14 17.10 -29.59
N THR A 184 -5.85 18.15 -29.13
CA THR A 184 -6.30 19.26 -29.97
C THR A 184 -5.12 20.05 -30.53
N ALA A 185 -4.14 20.41 -29.70
CA ALA A 185 -2.94 21.15 -30.12
C ALA A 185 -2.09 20.36 -31.14
N LEU A 186 -1.91 19.05 -30.92
CA LEU A 186 -1.19 18.17 -31.85
C LEU A 186 -1.90 18.05 -33.20
N ASN A 187 -3.23 17.93 -33.19
CA ASN A 187 -4.03 17.88 -34.42
C ASN A 187 -3.97 19.19 -35.19
N GLN A 188 -3.99 20.35 -34.51
CA GLN A 188 -3.77 21.65 -35.16
C GLN A 188 -2.38 21.74 -35.78
N ARG A 189 -1.32 21.38 -35.05
CA ARG A 189 0.07 21.37 -35.55
C ARG A 189 0.24 20.46 -36.78
N ARG A 190 -0.49 19.33 -36.84
CA ARG A 190 -0.51 18.43 -38.00
C ARG A 190 -1.34 18.96 -39.16
N GLY A 191 -2.49 19.57 -38.89
CA GLY A 191 -3.33 20.23 -39.90
C GLY A 191 -2.59 21.37 -40.63
N PHE A 192 -1.74 22.11 -39.93
CA PHE A 192 -0.88 23.14 -40.53
C PHE A 192 0.26 22.58 -41.40
N ARG A 193 0.69 21.32 -41.20
CA ARG A 193 1.74 20.66 -42.01
C ARG A 193 1.20 19.73 -43.09
N GLY A 194 -0.11 19.48 -43.11
CA GLY A 194 -0.74 18.40 -43.86
C GLY A 194 -1.86 18.88 -44.79
N ALA A 195 -1.62 19.88 -45.63
CA ALA A 195 -2.36 20.02 -46.89
C ALA A 195 -1.85 18.95 -47.89
N GLY A 196 -2.09 17.67 -47.57
CA GLY A 196 -1.60 16.55 -48.37
C GLY A 196 -1.76 15.20 -47.66
N SER A 197 -2.70 14.40 -48.17
CA SER A 197 -2.99 13.00 -47.84
C SER A 197 -3.84 12.71 -46.60
N SER A 198 -5.08 12.31 -46.89
CA SER A 198 -6.00 11.63 -45.99
C SER A 198 -5.48 10.23 -45.66
N SER A 199 -5.21 9.96 -44.39
CA SER A 199 -5.32 8.60 -43.88
C SER A 199 -5.88 8.63 -42.45
N ASN A 200 -7.08 8.05 -42.32
CA ASN A 200 -7.72 7.73 -41.05
C ASN A 200 -6.77 6.87 -40.23
N ARG A 201 -6.28 7.36 -39.09
CA ARG A 201 -5.67 6.52 -38.05
C ARG A 201 -6.54 6.55 -36.79
N PRO A 202 -6.78 5.40 -36.14
CA PRO A 202 -7.62 5.33 -34.96
C PRO A 202 -6.98 6.05 -33.78
N TRP A 203 -7.83 6.59 -32.91
CA TRP A 203 -7.53 7.11 -31.59
C TRP A 203 -6.52 6.22 -30.86
N THR A 204 -5.34 6.75 -30.60
CA THR A 204 -4.33 6.09 -29.78
C THR A 204 -4.79 6.07 -28.32
N SER A 205 -4.62 4.95 -27.62
CA SER A 205 -4.91 4.83 -26.20
C SER A 205 -4.22 5.94 -25.39
N SER A 206 -4.78 6.30 -24.23
CA SER A 206 -4.23 7.32 -23.32
C SER A 206 -2.75 7.08 -23.00
N VAL A 207 -2.30 5.82 -23.04
CA VAL A 207 -0.90 5.41 -22.86
C VAL A 207 0.03 5.90 -23.99
N ALA A 208 -0.40 5.83 -25.25
CA ALA A 208 0.40 6.28 -26.39
C ALA A 208 0.43 7.81 -26.52
N LEU A 209 -0.66 8.49 -26.15
CA LEU A 209 -0.67 9.94 -25.96
C LEU A 209 0.26 10.34 -24.80
N TYR A 210 0.24 9.59 -23.69
CA TYR A 210 1.10 9.82 -22.53
C TYR A 210 2.60 9.70 -22.82
N SER A 211 3.04 8.67 -23.57
CA SER A 211 4.45 8.55 -23.96
C SER A 211 4.92 9.71 -24.84
N GLN A 212 4.04 10.23 -25.71
CA GLN A 212 4.33 11.42 -26.52
C GLN A 212 4.36 12.70 -25.66
N LEU A 213 3.53 12.75 -24.63
CA LEU A 213 3.40 13.82 -23.63
C LEU A 213 4.62 13.97 -22.71
N LEU A 214 5.12 12.85 -22.20
CA LEU A 214 6.35 12.84 -21.41
C LEU A 214 7.54 13.31 -22.25
N ALA A 215 7.59 12.87 -23.51
CA ALA A 215 8.61 13.29 -24.46
C ALA A 215 8.47 14.78 -24.86
N SER A 216 7.25 15.32 -24.98
CA SER A 216 7.01 16.73 -25.32
C SER A 216 7.27 17.65 -24.12
N LYS A 217 6.84 17.30 -22.91
CA LYS A 217 7.04 18.11 -21.70
C LYS A 217 8.43 18.03 -21.10
N GLN A 218 9.25 17.01 -21.40
CA GLN A 218 10.68 17.08 -21.12
C GLN A 218 11.40 18.17 -21.95
N SER A 219 10.72 18.78 -22.94
CA SER A 219 11.27 19.84 -23.80
C SER A 219 10.66 21.23 -23.62
N GLU A 220 9.53 21.39 -22.91
CA GLU A 220 8.84 22.69 -22.73
C GLU A 220 8.35 22.89 -21.28
N GLU A 221 8.81 23.97 -20.64
CA GLU A 221 8.66 24.31 -19.21
C GLU A 221 7.25 24.83 -18.80
N GLY A 222 6.18 24.49 -19.55
CA GLY A 222 4.96 25.32 -19.56
C GLY A 222 3.74 24.86 -18.75
N ASP A 223 3.54 23.57 -18.49
CA ASP A 223 2.35 23.09 -17.76
C ASP A 223 2.72 21.91 -16.86
N GLN A 224 2.73 22.12 -15.54
CA GLN A 224 3.00 21.06 -14.58
C GLN A 224 1.87 20.02 -14.60
N LEU A 225 2.21 18.73 -14.72
CA LEU A 225 1.23 17.65 -14.59
C LEU A 225 0.59 17.71 -13.19
N PRO A 226 -0.73 17.44 -13.06
CA PRO A 226 -1.39 17.43 -11.77
C PRO A 226 -0.71 16.40 -10.87
N LEU A 227 -0.41 16.83 -9.64
CA LEU A 227 0.10 15.93 -8.62
C LEU A 227 -1.04 15.56 -7.69
N TRP A 228 -1.10 14.29 -7.28
CA TRP A 228 -2.11 13.76 -6.39
C TRP A 228 -2.24 14.59 -5.11
N LYS A 229 -1.09 15.04 -4.59
CA LYS A 229 -0.99 15.89 -3.40
C LYS A 229 -1.67 17.26 -3.56
N ASP A 230 -1.93 17.72 -4.78
CA ASP A 230 -2.59 19.00 -5.04
C ASP A 230 -4.11 18.92 -4.75
N PHE A 231 -4.62 17.71 -4.49
CA PHE A 231 -6.04 17.43 -4.28
C PHE A 231 -6.35 16.78 -2.92
N LEU A 232 -5.32 16.52 -2.10
CA LEU A 232 -5.43 16.19 -0.69
C LEU A 232 -5.83 17.45 0.09
#